data_AF-A0A2L2Z6Z1-F1
#
_entry.id   AF-A0A2L2Z6Z1-F1
#
_cell.length_a   1.000
_cell.length_b   1.000
_cell.length_c   1.000
_cell.angle_alpha   90.00
_cell.angle_beta   90.00
_cell.angle_gamma   90.00
#
_symmetry.space_group_name_H-M   'P 1'
#
loop_
_entity.id
_entity.type
_entity.pdbx_description
1 polymer ?
#
loop_
_entity_poly.entity_id
_entity_poly.type
_entity_poly.pdbx_seq_one_letter_code
_entity_poly.pdbx_strand_id
1 'polypeptide(L)' 'DPEILRDVFFKDFPQFSTRRTFLSGEEGMDKMVSNLEGDEWKRVRTILTPTFTTGKLMRMIGIFKEC' A
#
# COMPACT_ATOMS: atom_id res chain seq x y z
N ASP A 1 9.09 10.40 16.53
CA ASP A 1 10.50 9.98 16.42
C ASP A 1 10.66 9.10 15.18
N PRO A 2 11.49 9.49 14.19
CA PRO A 2 11.72 8.71 12.98
C PRO A 2 12.21 7.28 13.23
N GLU A 3 12.97 7.04 14.29
CA GLU A 3 13.49 5.71 14.62
C GLU A 3 12.36 4.78 15.05
N ILE A 4 11.45 5.26 15.88
CA ILE A 4 10.26 4.52 16.31
C ILE A 4 9.38 4.20 15.10
N LEU A 5 9.18 5.15 14.18
CA LEU A 5 8.39 4.91 12.97
C LEU A 5 9.04 3.83 12.10
N ARG A 6 10.36 3.86 11.94
CA ARG A 6 11.08 2.81 11.21
C ARG A 6 10.84 1.45 11.85
N ASP A 7 10.98 1.35 13.16
CA ASP A 7 10.83 0.07 13.84
C ASP A 7 9.40 -0.47 13.70
N VAL A 8 8.38 0.38 13.85
CA VAL A 8 6.96 0.03 13.63
C VAL A 8 6.68 -0.40 12.19
N PHE A 9 7.19 0.32 11.18
CA PHE A 9 6.85 0.05 9.77
C PHE A 9 7.71 -1.01 9.10
N PHE A 10 8.86 -1.37 9.66
CA PHE A 10 9.77 -2.36 9.09
C PHE A 10 9.93 -3.59 9.97
N LYS A 11 10.48 -3.41 11.18
CA LYS A 11 10.86 -4.52 12.06
C LYS A 11 9.63 -5.21 12.65
N ASP A 12 8.77 -4.40 13.26
CA ASP A 12 7.61 -4.88 14.01
C ASP A 12 6.33 -4.81 13.16
N PHE A 13 6.46 -4.59 11.85
CA PHE A 13 5.33 -4.48 10.93
C PHE A 13 4.30 -5.61 11.07
N PRO A 14 4.67 -6.90 11.25
CA PRO A 14 3.68 -7.97 11.45
C PRO A 14 2.81 -7.79 12.69
N GLN A 15 3.28 -7.09 13.73
CA GLN A 15 2.50 -6.77 14.93
C GLN A 15 1.54 -5.59 14.69
N PHE A 16 1.85 -4.74 13.70
CA PHE A 16 1.10 -3.53 13.35
C PHE A 16 0.47 -3.61 11.95
N SER A 17 0.34 -4.82 11.39
CA SER A 17 -0.16 -5.01 10.02
C SER A 17 -1.68 -4.85 9.91
N THR A 18 -2.39 -5.07 11.02
CA THR A 18 -3.83 -4.78 11.16
C THR A 18 -4.00 -3.27 11.26
N ARG A 19 -4.73 -2.69 10.31
CA ARG A 19 -4.94 -1.23 10.24
C ARG A 19 -6.35 -0.94 10.75
N ARG A 20 -6.68 0.32 10.97
CA ARG A 20 -8.10 0.65 11.15
C ARG A 20 -8.80 0.45 9.82
N THR A 21 -9.68 -0.55 9.73
CA THR A 21 -10.56 -0.73 8.58
C THR A 21 -11.52 0.45 8.51
N PHE A 22 -11.56 1.13 7.36
CA PHE A 22 -12.58 2.14 7.09
C PHE A 22 -13.67 1.50 6.23
N LEU A 23 -14.75 1.06 6.88
CA LEU A 23 -15.90 0.49 6.20
C LEU A 23 -16.84 1.63 5.78
N SER A 24 -16.86 1.89 4.48
CA SER A 24 -17.71 2.88 3.83
C SER A 24 -19.11 2.33 3.54
N GLY A 25 -19.26 1.00 3.45
CA GLY A 25 -20.47 0.33 2.97
C GLY A 25 -20.55 0.23 1.45
N GLU A 26 -19.59 0.82 0.72
CA GLU A 26 -19.43 0.65 -0.72
C GLU A 26 -18.40 -0.45 -0.99
N GLU A 27 -18.82 -1.48 -1.73
CA GLU A 27 -17.99 -2.68 -1.99
C GLU A 27 -16.63 -2.34 -2.61
N GLY A 28 -16.57 -1.35 -3.51
CA GLY A 28 -15.33 -0.94 -4.16
C GLY A 28 -14.33 -0.34 -3.19
N MET A 29 -14.78 0.62 -2.36
CA MET A 29 -13.96 1.25 -1.33
C MET A 29 -13.52 0.26 -0.25
N ASP A 30 -14.43 -0.61 0.19
CA ASP A 30 -14.14 -1.56 1.26
C ASP A 30 -13.11 -2.62 0.83
N LYS A 31 -13.00 -2.89 -0.49
CA LYS A 31 -12.01 -3.80 -1.09
C LYS A 31 -10.72 -3.12 -1.56
N MET A 32 -10.52 -1.83 -1.28
CA MET A 32 -9.26 -1.15 -1.62
C MET A 32 -8.08 -1.75 -0.85
N VAL A 33 -6.91 -1.83 -1.47
CA VAL A 33 -5.68 -2.38 -0.85
C VAL A 33 -5.28 -1.68 0.46
N SER A 34 -5.74 -0.45 0.70
CA SER A 34 -5.54 0.26 1.96
C SER A 34 -6.43 -0.23 3.12
N ASN A 35 -7.56 -0.87 2.80
CA ASN A 35 -8.57 -1.37 3.73
C ASN A 35 -8.48 -2.88 3.96
N LEU A 36 -7.90 -3.64 3.03
CA LEU A 36 -7.66 -5.07 3.19
C LEU A 36 -6.66 -5.35 4.32
N GLU A 37 -6.79 -6.52 4.94
CA GLU A 37 -5.91 -6.98 6.01
C GLU A 37 -5.34 -8.38 5.74
N GLY A 38 -4.36 -8.77 6.57
CA GLY A 38 -3.81 -10.13 6.59
C GLY A 38 -3.32 -10.63 5.23
N ASP A 39 -3.68 -11.86 4.90
CA ASP A 39 -3.24 -12.54 3.67
C ASP A 39 -3.86 -11.94 2.41
N GLU A 40 -5.07 -11.40 2.49
CA GLU A 40 -5.73 -10.75 1.36
C GLU A 40 -4.99 -9.47 0.97
N TRP A 41 -4.68 -8.63 1.96
CA TRP A 41 -3.81 -7.47 1.77
C TRP A 41 -2.46 -7.85 1.17
N LYS A 42 -1.82 -8.89 1.72
CA LYS A 42 -0.51 -9.36 1.26
C LYS A 42 -0.57 -9.82 -0.19
N ARG A 43 -1.63 -10.56 -0.57
CA ARG A 43 -1.87 -11.00 -1.94
C ARG A 43 -2.06 -9.82 -2.89
N VAL A 44 -3.01 -8.93 -2.60
CA VAL A 44 -3.32 -7.78 -3.48
C VAL A 44 -2.11 -6.86 -3.61
N ARG A 45 -1.40 -6.56 -2.51
CA ARG A 45 -0.17 -5.77 -2.53
C ARG A 45 0.92 -6.42 -3.39
N THR A 46 1.08 -7.74 -3.31
CA THR A 46 2.08 -8.47 -4.13
C THR A 46 1.76 -8.33 -5.62
N ILE A 47 0.48 -8.37 -6.01
CA ILE A 47 0.03 -8.18 -7.39
C ILE A 47 0.28 -6.74 -7.87
N LEU A 48 0.03 -5.73 -7.03
CA LEU A 48 0.16 -4.32 -7.39
C LEU A 48 1.62 -3.80 -7.42
N THR A 49 2.46 -4.29 -6.50
CA THR A 49 3.86 -3.85 -6.33
C THR A 49 4.67 -3.79 -7.65
N PRO A 50 4.63 -4.79 -8.55
CA PRO A 50 5.42 -4.74 -9.78
C PRO A 50 5.00 -3.63 -10.76
N THR A 51 3.86 -2.97 -10.58
CA THR A 51 3.45 -1.82 -11.41
C THR A 51 4.22 -0.56 -11.06
N PHE A 52 4.69 -0.42 -9.82
CA PHE A 52 5.35 0.78 -9.30
C PHE A 52 6.86 0.61 -9.14
N THR A 53 7.51 -0.16 -10.03
CA THR A 53 8.98 -0.23 -10.04
C THR A 53 9.57 1.09 -10.50
N THR A 54 10.81 1.38 -10.09
CA THR A 54 11.54 2.59 -10.51
C THR A 54 11.51 2.77 -12.02
N GLY A 55 11.74 1.70 -12.80
CA GLY A 55 11.72 1.76 -14.26
C GLY A 55 10.35 2.12 -14.85
N LYS A 56 9.25 1.63 -14.25
CA LYS A 56 7.89 1.99 -14.69
C LYS A 56 7.52 3.41 -14.27
N LEU A 57 7.86 3.81 -13.05
CA LEU A 57 7.66 5.18 -12.56
C LEU A 57 8.41 6.20 -13.43
N MET A 58 9.66 5.95 -13.79
CA MET A 58 10.44 6.84 -14.66
C MET A 58 9.80 7.03 -16.05
N ARG A 59 9.13 5.99 -16.58
CA ARG A 59 8.36 6.12 -17.83
C ARG A 59 7.11 6.98 -17.65
N MET A 60 6.44 6.88 -16.50
CA MET A 60 5.26 7.70 -16.19
C MET A 60 5.59 9.17 -15.97
N ILE A 61 6.83 9.52 -15.55
CA ILE A 61 7.26 10.91 -15.38
C ILE A 61 7.08 11.75 -16.64
N GLY A 62 7.24 11.16 -17.84
CA GLY A 62 6.97 11.87 -19.10
C GLY A 62 5.55 12.42 -19.16
N ILE A 63 4.57 11.56 -18.85
CA ILE A 63 3.13 11.92 -18.84
C ILE A 63 2.87 13.00 -17.78
N PHE A 64 3.44 12.87 -16.58
CA PHE A 64 3.27 13.86 -15.52
C PHE A 64 3.81 15.24 -15.87
N LYS A 65 4.83 15.33 -16.74
CA LYS A 65 5.40 16.61 -17.18
C LYS A 65 4.59 17.28 -18.29
N GLU A 66 3.75 16.53 -18.97
CA GLU A 66 2.87 17.04 -20.03
C GLU A 66 1.53 17.57 -19.46
N CYS A 67 1.26 17.33 -18.17
CA CYS A 67 0.18 17.96 -17.39
C CYS A 67 0.64 19.27 -16.76
#